data_AF-A0A091T932-F1
#
_entry.id   AF-A0A091T932-F1
#
_cell.length_a   1.000
_cell.length_b   1.000
_cell.length_c   1.000
_cell.angle_alpha   90.00
_cell.angle_beta   90.00
_cell.angle_gamma   90.00
#
_symmetry.space_group_name_H-M   'P 1'
#
loop_
_entity.id
_entity.type
_entity.pdbx_description
1 polymer ?
#
loop_
_entity_poly.entity_id
_entity_poly.type
_entity_poly.pdbx_seq_one_letter_code
_entity_poly.pdbx_strand_id
1 'polypeptide(L)'
;QERKFVGGSGQISEKIMERLGGRVKLRKPVVRIDQSGENVIVETLDHELYEGKYVISAIPPALGLKIHFNPPLPSMRNQLINRIPMGSVIKCIVYYKETFWRKKGYCGTMIIEDEDAAIGLTLDDTKPDGSFPAIIGFILARKCRRLTGLTKEERKTRLCELYAKVLGSEEALHPVHYEEKNWCEEQYSGGCYTAYFPPGIMTQYGRIIRQPVGRIYFAGTETATEWSGYMEGAVQAGERAAREILFAMRKIPDSEIWKPEPESIDVPALPIATTFWERNLPSVPGLLKLMAFSTFCTAVAAAGLFAYKKGLLVRN
;
A
#
# COMPACT_ATOMS: atom_id res chain seq x y z
N GLN A 1 0.70 -5.19 -10.36
CA GLN A 1 -0.69 -5.66 -10.17
C GLN A 1 -0.98 -6.67 -11.26
N GLU A 2 -1.24 -7.94 -10.92
CA GLU A 2 -1.54 -8.99 -11.92
C GLU A 2 -2.99 -8.91 -12.42
N ARG A 3 -3.95 -8.64 -11.52
CA ARG A 3 -5.39 -8.75 -11.81
C ARG A 3 -6.18 -7.52 -11.39
N LYS A 4 -7.37 -7.38 -12.00
CA LYS A 4 -8.40 -6.39 -11.67
C LYS A 4 -9.75 -7.11 -11.62
N PHE A 5 -10.68 -6.61 -10.80
CA PHE A 5 -12.07 -7.07 -10.82
C PHE A 5 -12.77 -6.54 -12.07
N VAL A 6 -13.43 -7.44 -12.82
CA VAL A 6 -14.36 -7.05 -13.88
C VAL A 6 -15.51 -6.28 -13.24
N GLY A 7 -15.81 -5.07 -13.73
CA GLY A 7 -16.80 -4.17 -13.12
C GLY A 7 -16.26 -3.25 -12.02
N GLY A 8 -15.01 -3.45 -11.58
CA GLY A 8 -14.33 -2.59 -10.62
C GLY A 8 -14.46 -3.06 -9.16
N SER A 9 -13.46 -2.71 -8.33
CA SER A 9 -13.38 -3.20 -6.94
C SER A 9 -14.44 -2.60 -6.00
N GLY A 10 -15.10 -1.50 -6.37
CA GLY A 10 -16.20 -0.90 -5.60
C GLY A 10 -17.36 -1.87 -5.35
N GLN A 11 -17.55 -2.81 -6.29
CA GLN A 11 -18.58 -3.84 -6.23
C GLN A 11 -18.50 -4.72 -4.97
N ILE A 12 -17.31 -4.90 -4.37
CA ILE A 12 -17.16 -5.67 -3.13
C ILE A 12 -17.97 -5.01 -2.01
N SER A 13 -17.71 -3.73 -1.77
CA SER A 13 -18.40 -2.96 -0.72
C SER A 13 -19.88 -2.75 -1.04
N GLU A 14 -20.22 -2.48 -2.31
CA GLU A 14 -21.61 -2.32 -2.77
C GLU A 14 -22.43 -3.59 -2.50
N LYS A 15 -21.92 -4.77 -2.88
CA LYS A 15 -22.62 -6.04 -2.66
C LYS A 15 -22.70 -6.43 -1.19
N ILE A 16 -21.70 -6.11 -0.38
CA ILE A 16 -21.78 -6.28 1.08
C ILE A 16 -22.87 -5.37 1.65
N MET A 17 -22.93 -4.11 1.23
CA MET A 17 -23.96 -3.16 1.64
C MET A 17 -25.37 -3.66 1.28
N GLU A 18 -25.56 -4.16 0.05
CA GLU A 18 -26.82 -4.79 -0.38
C GLU A 18 -27.22 -5.96 0.53
N ARG A 19 -26.28 -6.87 0.84
CA ARG A 19 -26.51 -8.01 1.74
C ARG A 19 -26.85 -7.59 3.17
N LEU A 20 -26.23 -6.52 3.65
CA LEU A 20 -26.52 -5.95 4.97
C LEU A 20 -27.88 -5.22 5.00
N GLY A 21 -28.43 -4.87 3.84
CA GLY A 21 -29.68 -4.14 3.69
C GLY A 21 -29.63 -2.76 4.32
N GLY A 22 -30.74 -2.30 4.92
CA GLY A 22 -30.85 -0.98 5.56
C GLY A 22 -30.00 -0.77 6.83
N ARG A 23 -29.07 -1.67 7.16
CA ARG A 23 -28.16 -1.58 8.30
C ARG A 23 -26.98 -0.64 8.04
N VAL A 24 -26.57 -0.47 6.79
CA VAL A 24 -25.54 0.52 6.42
C VAL A 24 -26.17 1.91 6.39
N LYS A 25 -25.61 2.83 7.16
CA LYS A 25 -26.06 4.22 7.23
C LYS A 25 -25.04 5.12 6.55
N LEU A 26 -25.35 5.54 5.32
CA LEU A 26 -24.51 6.48 4.57
C LEU A 26 -24.66 7.90 5.13
N ARG A 27 -23.65 8.75 4.91
CA ARG A 27 -23.62 10.15 5.38
C ARG A 27 -23.75 10.26 6.91
N LYS A 28 -23.19 9.28 7.65
CA LYS A 28 -23.11 9.26 9.11
C LYS A 28 -21.66 9.33 9.61
N PRO A 29 -20.95 10.47 9.46
CA PRO A 29 -19.63 10.62 10.05
C PRO A 29 -19.74 10.49 11.57
N VAL A 30 -19.02 9.56 12.17
CA VAL A 30 -18.94 9.41 13.63
C VAL A 30 -18.09 10.54 14.20
N VAL A 31 -18.58 11.20 15.26
CA VAL A 31 -17.90 12.31 15.93
C VAL A 31 -17.63 12.05 17.41
N ARG A 32 -18.38 11.14 18.05
CA ARG A 32 -18.15 10.77 19.47
C ARG A 32 -18.33 9.27 19.69
N ILE A 33 -17.47 8.68 20.50
CA ILE A 33 -17.62 7.32 21.03
C ILE A 33 -17.50 7.39 22.56
N ASP A 34 -18.57 7.00 23.25
CA ASP A 34 -18.65 6.96 24.71
C ASP A 34 -18.85 5.53 25.19
N GLN A 35 -17.92 5.01 25.97
CA GLN A 35 -17.99 3.67 26.55
C GLN A 35 -17.98 3.69 28.10
N SER A 36 -18.36 4.82 28.72
CA SER A 36 -18.43 4.97 30.18
C SER A 36 -19.62 4.25 30.84
N GLY A 37 -20.71 4.03 30.09
CA GLY A 37 -21.91 3.34 30.56
C GLY A 37 -21.90 1.82 30.34
N GLU A 38 -23.06 1.17 30.53
CA GLU A 38 -23.22 -0.26 30.28
C GLU A 38 -23.07 -0.63 28.79
N ASN A 39 -23.54 0.23 27.88
CA ASN A 39 -23.33 0.09 26.44
C ASN A 39 -22.44 1.21 25.90
N VAL A 40 -21.90 1.00 24.70
CA VAL A 40 -21.16 2.01 23.95
C VAL A 40 -22.15 2.87 23.16
N ILE A 41 -22.06 4.19 23.31
CA ILE A 41 -22.85 5.17 22.56
C ILE A 41 -21.97 5.79 21.49
N VAL A 42 -22.43 5.74 20.24
CA VAL A 42 -21.78 6.34 19.07
C VAL A 42 -22.65 7.46 18.56
N GLU A 43 -22.09 8.67 18.50
CA GLU A 43 -22.76 9.88 18.00
C GLU A 43 -22.24 10.23 16.62
N THR A 44 -23.15 10.56 15.71
CA THR A 44 -22.85 11.03 14.36
C THR A 44 -22.90 12.55 14.27
N LEU A 45 -22.31 13.11 13.22
CA LEU A 45 -22.25 14.56 12.99
C LEU A 45 -23.63 15.23 12.92
N ASP A 46 -24.65 14.50 12.51
CA ASP A 46 -26.05 14.95 12.48
C ASP A 46 -26.84 14.58 13.75
N HIS A 47 -26.13 14.34 14.85
CA HIS A 47 -26.65 14.12 16.20
C HIS A 47 -27.53 12.87 16.37
N GLU A 48 -27.41 11.88 15.48
CA GLU A 48 -28.00 10.57 15.75
C GLU A 48 -27.12 9.77 16.72
N LEU A 49 -27.81 9.03 17.60
CA LEU A 49 -27.18 8.15 18.57
C LEU A 49 -27.42 6.69 18.20
N TYR A 50 -26.35 5.92 18.22
CA TYR A 50 -26.35 4.48 18.03
C TYR A 50 -25.80 3.83 19.31
N GLU A 51 -26.49 2.79 19.78
CA GLU A 51 -26.09 2.06 20.98
C GLU A 51 -25.70 0.63 20.61
N GLY A 52 -24.59 0.16 21.19
CA GLY A 52 -24.10 -1.20 20.95
C GLY A 52 -23.19 -1.69 22.06
N LYS A 53 -23.00 -3.02 22.14
CA LYS A 53 -22.12 -3.63 23.14
C LYS A 53 -20.62 -3.41 22.85
N TYR A 54 -20.26 -3.30 21.58
CA TYR A 54 -18.89 -3.16 21.10
C TYR A 54 -18.86 -2.26 19.87
N VAL A 55 -17.68 -1.70 19.58
CA VAL A 55 -17.43 -0.91 18.36
C VAL A 55 -16.22 -1.50 17.63
N ILE A 56 -16.30 -1.59 16.31
CA ILE A 56 -15.12 -1.78 15.45
C ILE A 56 -14.82 -0.42 14.79
N SER A 57 -13.62 0.11 15.04
CA SER A 57 -13.07 1.21 14.25
C SER A 57 -12.35 0.64 13.03
N ALA A 58 -12.94 0.85 11.85
CA ALA A 58 -12.44 0.36 10.56
C ALA A 58 -12.00 1.52 9.64
N ILE A 59 -11.58 2.65 10.22
CA ILE A 59 -11.07 3.82 9.50
C ILE A 59 -9.55 3.92 9.66
N PRO A 60 -8.83 4.59 8.74
CA PRO A 60 -7.40 4.83 8.90
C PRO A 60 -7.07 5.49 10.26
N PRO A 61 -5.94 5.14 10.91
CA PRO A 61 -5.62 5.61 12.26
C PRO A 61 -5.72 7.13 12.44
N ALA A 62 -5.22 7.91 11.48
CA ALA A 62 -5.25 9.37 11.53
C ALA A 62 -6.67 9.96 11.54
N LEU A 63 -7.65 9.26 10.96
CA LEU A 63 -9.05 9.71 11.00
C LEU A 63 -9.69 9.50 12.38
N GLY A 64 -9.08 8.68 13.25
CA GLY A 64 -9.47 8.60 14.66
C GLY A 64 -9.38 9.95 15.38
N LEU A 65 -8.56 10.90 14.90
CA LEU A 65 -8.49 12.26 15.43
C LEU A 65 -9.78 13.06 15.25
N LYS A 66 -10.67 12.64 14.35
CA LYS A 66 -11.97 13.27 14.12
C LYS A 66 -13.06 12.79 15.10
N ILE A 67 -12.73 11.84 15.98
CA ILE A 67 -13.65 11.26 16.95
C ILE A 67 -13.24 11.68 18.35
N HIS A 68 -14.18 12.22 19.11
CA HIS A 68 -14.05 12.48 20.54
C HIS A 68 -14.33 11.19 21.33
N PHE A 69 -13.37 10.75 22.14
CA PHE A 69 -13.50 9.51 22.93
C PHE A 69 -13.78 9.81 24.40
N ASN A 70 -14.75 9.12 24.99
CA ASN A 70 -15.03 9.13 26.43
C ASN A 70 -15.04 7.69 26.99
N PRO A 71 -14.20 7.34 27.98
CA PRO A 71 -13.07 8.11 28.49
C PRO A 71 -12.00 8.39 27.40
N PRO A 72 -11.07 9.34 27.63
CA PRO A 72 -9.99 9.62 26.68
C PRO A 72 -9.20 8.36 26.31
N LEU A 73 -8.72 8.28 25.07
CA LEU A 73 -7.84 7.19 24.65
C LEU A 73 -6.58 7.15 25.52
N PRO A 74 -6.03 5.95 25.81
CA PRO A 74 -4.73 5.82 26.46
C PRO A 74 -3.67 6.66 25.73
N SER A 75 -2.77 7.30 26.48
CA SER A 75 -1.77 8.24 25.96
C SER A 75 -1.01 7.68 24.77
N MET A 76 -0.57 6.42 24.82
CA MET A 76 0.13 5.75 23.73
C MET A 76 -0.70 5.71 22.44
N ARG A 77 -1.99 5.39 22.53
CA ARG A 77 -2.88 5.34 21.36
C ARG A 77 -3.17 6.75 20.82
N ASN A 78 -3.38 7.72 21.71
CA ASN A 78 -3.55 9.11 21.32
C ASN A 78 -2.31 9.62 20.55
N GLN A 79 -1.11 9.29 21.01
CA GLN A 79 0.14 9.66 20.34
C GLN A 79 0.34 8.92 19.01
N LEU A 80 -0.04 7.63 18.92
CA LEU A 80 0.00 6.82 17.70
C LEU A 80 -0.83 7.45 16.58
N ILE A 81 -2.11 7.71 16.81
CA ILE A 81 -3.03 8.20 15.76
C ILE A 81 -2.65 9.58 15.22
N ASN A 82 -1.86 10.37 15.97
CA ASN A 82 -1.29 11.64 15.52
C ASN A 82 -0.04 11.50 14.64
N ARG A 83 0.60 10.32 14.59
CA ARG A 83 1.96 10.15 14.04
C ARG A 83 2.04 9.23 12.83
N ILE A 84 0.91 8.72 12.34
CA ILE A 84 0.86 7.84 11.17
C ILE A 84 0.05 8.53 10.06
N PRO A 85 0.67 9.45 9.31
CA PRO A 85 0.02 10.13 8.19
C PRO A 85 -0.23 9.19 7.01
N MET A 86 -1.16 9.58 6.14
CA MET A 86 -1.44 8.89 4.88
C MET A 86 -0.44 9.28 3.78
N GLY A 87 -0.25 8.37 2.82
CA GLY A 87 0.49 8.65 1.58
C GLY A 87 -0.22 9.66 0.68
N SER A 88 0.52 10.20 -0.30
CA SER A 88 0.00 11.17 -1.29
C SER A 88 -0.02 10.57 -2.69
N VAL A 89 -1.18 10.53 -3.34
CA VAL A 89 -1.31 10.04 -4.72
C VAL A 89 -2.46 10.71 -5.47
N ILE A 90 -2.21 11.06 -6.74
CA ILE A 90 -3.25 11.27 -7.75
C ILE A 90 -3.22 10.07 -8.69
N LYS A 91 -4.36 9.40 -8.83
CA LYS A 91 -4.54 8.30 -9.80
C LYS A 91 -5.11 8.91 -11.06
N CYS A 92 -4.42 8.76 -12.18
CA CYS A 92 -4.76 9.37 -13.46
C CYS A 92 -5.01 8.27 -14.50
N ILE A 93 -6.04 8.42 -15.33
CA ILE A 93 -6.38 7.49 -16.41
C ILE A 93 -6.59 8.31 -17.68
N VAL A 94 -5.74 8.07 -18.68
CA VAL A 94 -5.81 8.71 -19.99
C VAL A 94 -6.34 7.69 -20.99
N TYR A 95 -7.44 8.02 -21.66
CA TYR A 95 -8.10 7.15 -22.63
C TYR A 95 -7.72 7.53 -24.05
N TYR A 96 -7.61 6.53 -24.91
CA TYR A 96 -7.26 6.65 -26.31
C TYR A 96 -8.24 5.91 -27.20
N LYS A 97 -8.24 6.23 -28.49
CA LYS A 97 -9.06 5.54 -29.48
C LYS A 97 -8.62 4.08 -29.65
N GLU A 98 -7.32 3.82 -29.57
CA GLU A 98 -6.70 2.52 -29.81
C GLU A 98 -5.56 2.27 -28.83
N THR A 99 -5.20 1.00 -28.63
CA THR A 99 -4.01 0.60 -27.85
C THR A 99 -2.72 0.77 -28.67
N PHE A 100 -2.43 2.01 -29.10
CA PHE A 100 -1.32 2.31 -30.01
C PHE A 100 0.05 1.82 -29.47
N TRP A 101 0.23 1.81 -28.16
CA TRP A 101 1.43 1.27 -27.51
C TRP A 101 1.65 -0.22 -27.82
N ARG A 102 0.58 -1.02 -27.92
CA ARG A 102 0.68 -2.46 -28.24
C ARG A 102 1.17 -2.70 -29.66
N LYS A 103 0.79 -1.84 -30.62
CA LYS A 103 1.29 -1.91 -32.01
C LYS A 103 2.81 -1.69 -32.10
N LYS A 104 3.40 -1.04 -31.08
CA LYS A 104 4.84 -0.82 -30.94
C LYS A 104 5.54 -1.88 -30.09
N GLY A 105 4.83 -2.94 -29.70
CA GLY A 105 5.36 -4.01 -28.85
C GLY A 105 5.38 -3.67 -27.35
N TYR A 106 4.76 -2.57 -26.92
CA TYR A 106 4.69 -2.20 -25.50
C TYR A 106 3.40 -2.70 -24.84
N CYS A 107 3.50 -3.18 -23.59
CA CYS A 107 2.35 -3.61 -22.81
C CYS A 107 1.64 -2.48 -22.04
N GLY A 108 2.10 -1.23 -22.15
CA GLY A 108 1.56 -0.07 -21.42
C GLY A 108 2.13 0.12 -20.00
N THR A 109 2.99 -0.79 -19.54
CA THR A 109 3.78 -0.59 -18.31
C THR A 109 4.99 0.29 -18.61
N MET A 110 5.11 1.42 -17.91
CA MET A 110 6.25 2.31 -17.98
C MET A 110 6.78 2.53 -16.58
N ILE A 111 8.09 2.32 -16.38
CA ILE A 111 8.83 2.73 -15.19
C ILE A 111 9.64 3.96 -15.60
N ILE A 112 9.29 5.11 -15.05
CA ILE A 112 9.81 6.41 -15.49
C ILE A 112 10.63 7.02 -14.34
N GLU A 113 11.95 6.83 -14.41
CA GLU A 113 12.91 7.36 -13.44
C GLU A 113 13.43 8.74 -13.88
N ASP A 114 12.54 9.73 -13.80
CA ASP A 114 12.83 11.13 -14.11
C ASP A 114 12.16 12.02 -13.05
N GLU A 115 12.92 12.88 -12.37
CA GLU A 115 12.41 13.76 -11.30
C GLU A 115 11.42 14.82 -11.82
N ASP A 116 11.55 15.22 -13.08
CA ASP A 116 10.68 16.20 -13.73
C ASP A 116 9.42 15.55 -14.32
N ALA A 117 9.44 14.23 -14.56
CA ALA A 117 8.27 13.50 -15.03
C ALA A 117 7.14 13.49 -13.97
N ALA A 118 5.92 13.78 -14.40
CA ALA A 118 4.74 13.79 -13.53
C ALA A 118 4.42 12.41 -12.93
N ILE A 119 4.67 11.33 -13.68
CA ILE A 119 4.36 9.95 -13.31
C ILE A 119 5.63 9.11 -13.28
N GLY A 120 5.73 8.21 -12.30
CA GLY A 120 6.83 7.25 -12.18
C GLY A 120 6.46 5.82 -12.60
N LEU A 121 5.18 5.47 -12.58
CA LEU A 121 4.70 4.13 -12.93
C LEU A 121 3.34 4.21 -13.66
N THR A 122 3.23 3.46 -14.76
CA THR A 122 1.95 3.23 -15.46
C THR A 122 1.66 1.74 -15.63
N LEU A 123 0.40 1.46 -15.94
CA LEU A 123 -0.07 0.16 -16.43
C LEU A 123 -1.09 0.40 -17.55
N ASP A 124 -1.38 -0.64 -18.32
CA ASP A 124 -2.52 -0.66 -19.23
C ASP A 124 -3.82 -0.85 -18.44
N ASP A 125 -4.81 0.03 -18.67
CA ASP A 125 -6.13 0.02 -18.03
C ASP A 125 -7.28 -0.33 -19.00
N THR A 126 -6.94 -0.77 -20.22
CA THR A 126 -7.89 -1.22 -21.24
C THR A 126 -8.79 -2.33 -20.70
N LYS A 127 -10.06 -2.34 -21.09
CA LYS A 127 -11.00 -3.37 -20.65
C LYS A 127 -10.62 -4.75 -21.23
N PRO A 128 -11.03 -5.85 -20.58
CA PRO A 128 -10.67 -7.20 -21.01
C PRO A 128 -11.12 -7.56 -22.44
N ASP A 129 -12.20 -6.95 -22.92
CA ASP A 129 -12.72 -7.10 -24.29
C ASP A 129 -12.00 -6.21 -25.33
N GLY A 130 -10.97 -5.47 -24.92
CA GLY A 130 -10.22 -4.55 -25.76
C GLY A 130 -10.86 -3.15 -25.90
N SER A 131 -12.06 -2.95 -25.35
CA SER A 131 -12.73 -1.66 -25.37
C SER A 131 -12.09 -0.66 -24.39
N PHE A 132 -12.34 0.63 -24.62
CA PHE A 132 -11.80 1.75 -23.84
C PHE A 132 -10.28 1.66 -23.58
N PRO A 133 -9.43 1.71 -24.63
CA PRO A 133 -7.98 1.77 -24.49
C PRO A 133 -7.56 2.85 -23.52
N ALA A 134 -6.79 2.50 -22.50
CA ALA A 134 -6.40 3.45 -21.47
C ALA A 134 -5.04 3.13 -20.84
N ILE A 135 -4.34 4.19 -20.44
CA ILE A 135 -3.14 4.10 -19.60
C ILE A 135 -3.50 4.68 -18.24
N ILE A 136 -3.35 3.86 -17.20
CA ILE A 136 -3.41 4.31 -15.82
C ILE A 136 -2.00 4.68 -15.37
N GLY A 137 -1.87 5.79 -14.65
CA GLY A 137 -0.62 6.13 -13.98
C GLY A 137 -0.82 6.87 -12.67
N PHE A 138 0.26 6.93 -11.90
CA PHE A 138 0.24 7.44 -10.53
C PHE A 138 1.20 8.60 -10.35
N ILE A 139 0.66 9.75 -9.95
CA ILE A 139 1.45 10.89 -9.48
C ILE A 139 1.68 10.67 -7.98
N LEU A 140 2.91 10.31 -7.58
CA LEU A 140 3.21 9.83 -6.23
C LEU A 140 3.92 10.85 -5.35
N ALA A 141 3.70 10.75 -4.04
CA ALA A 141 4.49 11.38 -2.98
C ALA A 141 4.71 12.90 -3.18
N ARG A 142 5.96 13.35 -3.29
CA ARG A 142 6.30 14.77 -3.48
C ARG A 142 5.76 15.32 -4.79
N LYS A 143 5.77 14.53 -5.86
CA LYS A 143 5.23 14.92 -7.17
C LYS A 143 3.74 15.21 -7.07
N CYS A 144 2.99 14.40 -6.31
CA CYS A 144 1.57 14.63 -6.05
C CYS A 144 1.35 16.04 -5.49
N ARG A 145 2.04 16.39 -4.40
CA ARG A 145 1.90 17.70 -3.74
C ARG A 145 2.37 18.88 -4.60
N ARG A 146 3.40 18.70 -5.43
CA ARG A 146 3.84 19.74 -6.37
C ARG A 146 2.80 20.00 -7.47
N LEU A 147 2.08 18.96 -7.90
CA LEU A 147 1.16 19.02 -9.03
C LEU A 147 -0.31 19.24 -8.63
N THR A 148 -0.62 19.31 -7.33
CA THR A 148 -2.00 19.64 -6.88
C THR A 148 -2.40 21.08 -7.22
N GLY A 149 -1.45 22.00 -7.32
CA GLY A 149 -1.73 23.40 -7.69
C GLY A 149 -2.07 23.63 -9.16
N LEU A 150 -1.87 22.63 -10.01
CA LEU A 150 -2.26 22.69 -11.43
C LEU A 150 -3.75 22.41 -11.59
N THR A 151 -4.31 22.82 -12.72
CA THR A 151 -5.63 22.40 -13.17
C THR A 151 -5.62 20.95 -13.67
N LYS A 152 -6.80 20.32 -13.75
CA LYS A 152 -6.98 18.98 -14.33
C LYS A 152 -6.45 18.92 -15.76
N GLU A 153 -6.65 19.99 -16.54
CA GLU A 153 -6.22 20.06 -17.94
C GLU A 153 -4.69 20.18 -18.08
N GLU A 154 -4.04 21.02 -17.26
CA GLU A 154 -2.58 21.13 -17.25
C GLU A 154 -1.91 19.81 -16.85
N ARG A 155 -2.48 19.08 -15.88
CA ARG A 155 -2.01 17.73 -15.54
C ARG A 155 -2.18 16.79 -16.73
N LYS A 156 -3.35 16.77 -17.37
CA LYS A 156 -3.61 15.95 -18.57
C LYS A 156 -2.57 16.21 -19.66
N THR A 157 -2.30 17.48 -19.99
CA THR A 157 -1.32 17.87 -21.02
C THR A 157 0.06 17.34 -20.69
N ARG A 158 0.56 17.55 -19.47
CA ARG A 158 1.87 17.05 -19.04
C ARG A 158 1.97 15.52 -19.10
N LEU A 159 0.89 14.81 -18.77
CA LEU A 159 0.83 13.36 -18.87
C LEU A 159 0.91 12.89 -20.33
N CYS A 160 0.16 13.54 -21.23
CA CYS A 160 0.16 13.21 -22.65
C CYS A 160 1.53 13.47 -23.29
N GLU A 161 2.17 14.61 -22.98
CA GLU A 161 3.53 14.95 -23.42
C GLU A 161 4.56 13.93 -22.91
N LEU A 162 4.46 13.54 -21.64
CA LEU A 162 5.31 12.50 -21.06
C LEU A 162 5.13 11.16 -21.77
N TYR A 163 3.88 10.74 -21.98
CA TYR A 163 3.59 9.48 -22.66
C TYR A 163 4.04 9.51 -24.12
N ALA A 164 3.91 10.64 -24.81
CA ALA A 164 4.40 10.82 -26.17
C ALA A 164 5.93 10.65 -26.24
N LYS A 165 6.66 11.25 -25.30
CA LYS A 165 8.12 11.11 -25.17
C LYS A 165 8.52 9.67 -24.88
N VAL A 166 7.90 9.03 -23.88
CA VAL A 166 8.31 7.68 -23.41
C VAL A 166 7.94 6.60 -24.43
N LEU A 167 6.77 6.68 -25.06
CA LEU A 167 6.31 5.72 -26.07
C LEU A 167 6.80 6.07 -27.50
N GLY A 168 7.49 7.21 -27.64
CA GLY A 168 7.92 7.78 -28.92
C GLY A 168 6.78 7.94 -29.92
N SER A 169 5.59 8.36 -29.47
CA SER A 169 4.34 8.35 -30.26
C SER A 169 3.52 9.62 -30.08
N GLU A 170 3.27 10.36 -31.16
CA GLU A 170 2.37 11.53 -31.14
C GLU A 170 0.92 11.15 -30.85
N GLU A 171 0.51 9.91 -31.10
CA GLU A 171 -0.82 9.39 -30.72
C GLU A 171 -1.14 9.60 -29.23
N ALA A 172 -0.11 9.62 -28.37
CA ALA A 172 -0.27 9.88 -26.94
C ALA A 172 -0.74 11.32 -26.63
N LEU A 173 -0.54 12.26 -27.55
CA LEU A 173 -1.00 13.66 -27.48
C LEU A 173 -2.48 13.83 -27.82
N HIS A 174 -3.16 12.77 -28.26
CA HIS A 174 -4.55 12.81 -28.71
C HIS A 174 -5.45 11.93 -27.83
N PRO A 175 -5.57 12.24 -26.52
CA PRO A 175 -6.48 11.51 -25.65
C PRO A 175 -7.94 11.77 -26.05
N VAL A 176 -8.79 10.75 -25.97
CA VAL A 176 -10.24 10.90 -26.19
C VAL A 176 -10.98 11.21 -24.90
N HIS A 177 -10.39 10.90 -23.74
CA HIS A 177 -10.95 11.19 -22.42
C HIS A 177 -9.87 11.20 -21.33
N TYR A 178 -10.15 11.85 -20.20
CA TYR A 178 -9.24 11.89 -19.05
C TYR A 178 -9.98 11.90 -17.72
N GLU A 179 -9.58 10.99 -16.82
CA GLU A 179 -10.04 10.98 -15.43
C GLU A 179 -8.90 11.01 -14.45
N GLU A 180 -9.13 11.66 -13.31
CA GLU A 180 -8.20 11.65 -12.19
C GLU A 180 -8.92 11.69 -10.84
N LYS A 181 -8.26 11.14 -9.82
CA LYS A 181 -8.67 11.29 -8.43
C LYS A 181 -7.47 11.63 -7.56
N ASN A 182 -7.49 12.82 -6.96
CA ASN A 182 -6.56 13.20 -5.91
C ASN A 182 -7.06 12.65 -4.57
N TRP A 183 -6.36 11.69 -4.00
CA TRP A 183 -6.74 11.08 -2.73
C TRP A 183 -6.36 11.92 -1.51
N CYS A 184 -5.48 12.92 -1.68
CA CYS A 184 -5.07 13.80 -0.60
C CYS A 184 -6.17 14.79 -0.18
N GLU A 185 -7.15 15.04 -1.06
CA GLU A 185 -8.28 15.93 -0.81
C GLU A 185 -9.44 15.23 -0.08
N GLU A 186 -9.38 13.91 0.05
CA GLU A 186 -10.46 13.11 0.63
C GLU A 186 -10.46 13.19 2.15
N GLN A 187 -11.33 14.03 2.72
CA GLN A 187 -11.43 14.22 4.18
C GLN A 187 -11.72 12.94 4.98
N TYR A 188 -12.28 11.90 4.35
CA TYR A 188 -12.60 10.60 4.95
C TYR A 188 -11.64 9.48 4.52
N SER A 189 -10.48 9.84 3.95
CA SER A 189 -9.36 8.92 3.72
C SER A 189 -8.05 9.52 4.22
N GLY A 190 -7.81 10.81 4.00
CA GLY A 190 -6.60 11.55 4.35
C GLY A 190 -5.47 11.40 3.33
N GLY A 191 -5.58 10.45 2.40
CA GLY A 191 -4.58 10.11 1.40
C GLY A 191 -4.67 8.64 0.99
N CYS A 192 -3.74 8.19 0.16
CA CYS A 192 -3.64 6.81 -0.31
C CYS A 192 -2.18 6.41 -0.61
N TYR A 193 -1.85 5.12 -0.70
CA TYR A 193 -2.77 3.97 -0.52
C TYR A 193 -3.13 3.72 0.94
N THR A 194 -2.17 3.92 1.83
CA THR A 194 -2.29 3.62 3.27
C THR A 194 -1.45 4.60 4.09
N ALA A 195 -1.52 4.43 5.40
CA ALA A 195 -0.71 5.14 6.36
C ALA A 195 0.74 4.64 6.34
N TYR A 196 1.71 5.54 6.50
CA TYR A 196 3.13 5.18 6.62
C TYR A 196 3.68 5.55 8.00
N PHE A 197 4.72 4.83 8.43
CA PHE A 197 5.36 5.06 9.73
C PHE A 197 6.62 5.91 9.55
N PRO A 198 6.64 7.17 10.04
CA PRO A 198 7.87 7.94 10.14
C PRO A 198 8.93 7.24 11.02
N PRO A 199 10.21 7.67 10.95
CA PRO A 199 11.28 7.11 11.76
C PRO A 199 10.94 7.06 13.25
N GLY A 200 11.22 5.91 13.88
CA GLY A 200 10.98 5.68 15.32
C GLY A 200 9.54 5.35 15.72
N ILE A 201 8.54 5.59 14.87
CA ILE A 201 7.13 5.41 15.26
C ILE A 201 6.76 3.93 15.44
N MET A 202 7.25 3.05 14.57
CA MET A 202 6.94 1.61 14.63
C MET A 202 7.43 0.98 15.93
N THR A 203 8.65 1.29 16.37
CA THR A 203 9.22 0.69 17.60
C THR A 203 8.60 1.27 18.86
N GLN A 204 8.23 2.55 18.87
CA GLN A 204 7.61 3.21 20.03
C GLN A 204 6.12 2.87 20.19
N TYR A 205 5.36 2.80 19.09
CA TYR A 205 3.90 2.71 19.11
C TYR A 205 3.31 1.54 18.30
N GLY A 206 4.07 0.90 17.42
CA GLY A 206 3.54 -0.11 16.48
C GLY A 206 2.84 -1.30 17.17
N ARG A 207 3.31 -1.71 18.34
CA ARG A 207 2.72 -2.82 19.11
C ARG A 207 1.24 -2.63 19.47
N ILE A 208 0.76 -1.39 19.51
CA ILE A 208 -0.61 -1.05 19.90
C ILE A 208 -1.53 -0.71 18.72
N ILE A 209 -1.05 -0.84 17.47
CA ILE A 209 -1.81 -0.44 16.26
C ILE A 209 -3.22 -1.03 16.24
N ARG A 210 -3.33 -2.29 16.69
CA ARG A 210 -4.57 -3.08 16.74
C ARG A 210 -5.03 -3.47 18.14
N GLN A 211 -4.38 -2.96 19.18
CA GLN A 211 -4.75 -3.29 20.56
C GLN A 211 -6.12 -2.69 20.89
N PRO A 212 -7.07 -3.49 21.40
CA PRO A 212 -8.39 -2.98 21.82
C PRO A 212 -8.27 -1.92 22.91
N VAL A 213 -9.21 -0.98 22.94
CA VAL A 213 -9.37 0.01 24.02
C VAL A 213 -10.75 -0.15 24.63
N GLY A 214 -10.81 -0.88 25.75
CA GLY A 214 -12.09 -1.28 26.34
C GLY A 214 -12.87 -2.15 25.36
N ARG A 215 -14.01 -1.64 24.91
CA ARG A 215 -14.93 -2.32 23.97
C ARG A 215 -14.80 -1.83 22.52
N ILE A 216 -13.75 -1.07 22.23
CA ILE A 216 -13.39 -0.61 20.89
C ILE A 216 -12.28 -1.51 20.33
N TYR A 217 -12.60 -2.24 19.27
CA TYR A 217 -11.67 -3.08 18.50
C TYR A 217 -11.26 -2.37 17.21
N PHE A 218 -10.09 -2.71 16.67
CA PHE A 218 -9.50 -1.97 15.55
C PHE A 218 -9.24 -2.88 14.35
N ALA A 219 -9.97 -2.56 13.27
CA ALA A 219 -9.81 -3.09 11.93
C ALA A 219 -9.11 -2.04 11.04
N GLY A 220 -9.43 -2.04 9.75
CA GLY A 220 -8.74 -1.22 8.75
C GLY A 220 -7.43 -1.88 8.32
N THR A 221 -7.06 -1.69 7.05
CA THR A 221 -5.94 -2.41 6.43
C THR A 221 -4.60 -2.17 7.16
N GLU A 222 -4.45 -1.02 7.82
CA GLU A 222 -3.28 -0.66 8.63
C GLU A 222 -3.05 -1.59 9.84
N THR A 223 -4.07 -2.36 10.23
CA THR A 223 -3.99 -3.28 11.38
C THR A 223 -3.76 -4.74 10.97
N ALA A 224 -3.73 -5.02 9.66
CA ALA A 224 -3.45 -6.33 9.10
C ALA A 224 -2.00 -6.77 9.37
N THR A 225 -1.76 -8.08 9.34
CA THR A 225 -0.42 -8.68 9.39
C THR A 225 0.06 -9.16 8.03
N GLU A 226 -0.85 -9.35 7.08
CA GLU A 226 -0.53 -9.70 5.70
C GLU A 226 -1.20 -8.69 4.77
N TRP A 227 -0.45 -8.26 3.74
CA TRP A 227 -0.93 -7.26 2.76
C TRP A 227 -1.53 -5.99 3.40
N SER A 228 -0.99 -5.54 4.53
CA SER A 228 -1.36 -4.26 5.13
C SER A 228 -1.17 -3.13 4.13
N GLY A 229 -2.20 -2.30 3.97
CA GLY A 229 -2.27 -1.25 2.96
C GLY A 229 -3.02 -1.62 1.68
N TYR A 230 -3.48 -2.86 1.55
CA TYR A 230 -4.25 -3.37 0.41
C TYR A 230 -5.68 -3.76 0.80
N MET A 231 -6.51 -4.07 -0.20
CA MET A 231 -7.86 -4.61 0.00
C MET A 231 -7.81 -5.95 0.76
N GLU A 232 -6.80 -6.78 0.50
CA GLU A 232 -6.56 -8.04 1.22
C GLU A 232 -6.40 -7.81 2.74
N GLY A 233 -5.50 -6.90 3.13
CA GLY A 233 -5.34 -6.54 4.53
C GLY A 233 -6.61 -5.92 5.15
N ALA A 234 -7.45 -5.25 4.36
CA ALA A 234 -8.73 -4.73 4.85
C ALA A 234 -9.70 -5.86 5.23
N VAL A 235 -9.77 -6.92 4.42
CA VAL A 235 -10.56 -8.13 4.73
C VAL A 235 -10.00 -8.82 5.97
N GLN A 236 -8.70 -9.14 5.98
CA GLN A 236 -8.05 -9.81 7.10
C GLN A 236 -8.30 -9.07 8.43
N ALA A 237 -8.06 -7.76 8.44
CA ALA A 237 -8.27 -6.92 9.61
C ALA A 237 -9.73 -6.82 10.05
N GLY A 238 -10.65 -6.66 9.09
CA GLY A 238 -12.09 -6.57 9.35
C GLY A 238 -12.65 -7.83 9.99
N GLU A 239 -12.34 -8.99 9.41
CA GLU A 239 -12.79 -10.26 9.96
C GLU A 239 -12.13 -10.59 11.30
N ARG A 240 -10.83 -10.33 11.44
CA ARG A 240 -10.11 -10.54 12.70
C ARG A 240 -10.73 -9.70 13.82
N ALA A 241 -11.02 -8.42 13.60
CA ALA A 241 -11.68 -7.57 14.60
C ALA A 241 -13.10 -8.05 14.94
N ALA A 242 -13.86 -8.55 13.96
CA ALA A 242 -15.16 -9.16 14.21
C ALA A 242 -15.02 -10.43 15.08
N ARG A 243 -14.02 -11.27 14.82
CA ARG A 243 -13.74 -12.48 15.61
C ARG A 243 -13.24 -12.16 17.02
N GLU A 244 -12.45 -11.10 17.21
CA GLU A 244 -12.08 -10.60 18.54
C GLU A 244 -13.34 -10.26 19.38
N ILE A 245 -14.35 -9.62 18.77
CA ILE A 245 -15.64 -9.37 19.44
C ILE A 245 -16.40 -10.68 19.70
N LEU A 246 -16.46 -11.61 18.73
CA LEU A 246 -17.11 -12.90 18.93
C LEU A 246 -16.48 -13.70 20.09
N PHE A 247 -15.15 -13.65 20.22
CA PHE A 247 -14.43 -14.24 21.35
C PHE A 247 -14.81 -13.55 22.67
N ALA A 248 -14.84 -12.22 22.71
CA ALA A 248 -15.28 -11.47 23.90
C ALA A 248 -16.73 -11.80 24.30
N MET A 249 -17.58 -12.12 23.32
CA MET A 249 -18.95 -12.61 23.51
C MET A 249 -19.05 -14.11 23.84
N ARG A 250 -17.92 -14.82 23.95
CA ARG A 250 -17.82 -16.27 24.18
C ARG A 250 -18.50 -17.12 23.11
N LYS A 251 -18.52 -16.64 21.86
CA LYS A 251 -19.10 -17.35 20.71
C LYS A 251 -18.10 -18.22 19.97
N ILE A 252 -16.81 -17.93 20.09
CA ILE A 252 -15.70 -18.69 19.51
C ILE A 252 -14.58 -18.80 20.55
N PRO A 253 -13.69 -19.81 20.47
CA PRO A 253 -12.46 -19.86 21.25
C PRO A 253 -11.40 -18.87 20.74
N ASP A 254 -10.39 -18.58 21.56
CA ASP A 254 -9.28 -17.67 21.23
C ASP A 254 -8.51 -18.10 19.97
N SER A 255 -8.34 -19.42 19.80
CA SER A 255 -7.68 -20.02 18.64
C SER A 255 -8.37 -19.75 17.30
N GLU A 256 -9.61 -19.26 17.31
CA GLU A 256 -10.35 -18.90 16.11
C GLU A 256 -10.30 -17.41 15.77
N ILE A 257 -9.65 -16.56 16.58
CA ILE A 257 -9.51 -15.13 16.26
C ILE A 257 -8.69 -14.93 14.98
N TRP A 258 -7.53 -15.60 14.92
CA TRP A 258 -6.64 -15.60 13.77
C TRP A 258 -6.83 -16.90 12.98
N LYS A 259 -7.34 -16.78 11.75
CA LYS A 259 -7.56 -17.92 10.87
C LYS A 259 -6.71 -17.76 9.61
N PRO A 260 -5.98 -18.80 9.19
CA PRO A 260 -5.37 -18.81 7.88
C PRO A 260 -6.45 -18.88 6.81
N GLU A 261 -6.25 -18.18 5.70
CA GLU A 261 -7.11 -18.29 4.52
C GLU A 261 -6.61 -19.44 3.63
N PRO A 262 -7.47 -20.34 3.16
CA PRO A 262 -7.09 -21.33 2.16
C PRO A 262 -6.59 -20.66 0.88
N GLU A 263 -5.60 -21.25 0.22
CA GLU A 263 -5.07 -20.71 -1.03
C GLU A 263 -6.15 -20.68 -2.13
N SER A 264 -6.18 -19.58 -2.90
CA SER A 264 -7.09 -19.44 -4.03
C SER A 264 -6.76 -20.44 -5.13
N ILE A 265 -7.76 -21.22 -5.55
CA ILE A 265 -7.64 -22.13 -6.70
C ILE A 265 -7.62 -21.39 -8.04
N ASP A 266 -8.20 -20.19 -8.10
CA ASP A 266 -8.31 -19.38 -9.33
C ASP A 266 -7.06 -18.51 -9.56
N VAL A 267 -6.34 -18.20 -8.48
CA VAL A 267 -5.12 -17.38 -8.46
C VAL A 267 -4.10 -18.04 -7.52
N PRO A 268 -3.54 -19.21 -7.89
CA PRO A 268 -2.55 -19.89 -7.06
C PRO A 268 -1.25 -19.07 -6.99
N ALA A 269 -0.59 -19.09 -5.83
CA ALA A 269 0.68 -18.41 -5.63
C ALA A 269 1.82 -19.24 -6.22
N LEU A 270 2.52 -18.68 -7.21
CA LEU A 270 3.77 -19.27 -7.68
C LEU A 270 4.91 -18.92 -6.71
N PRO A 271 5.78 -19.89 -6.36
CA PRO A 271 6.90 -19.62 -5.46
C PRO A 271 7.87 -18.61 -6.09
N ILE A 272 8.32 -17.64 -5.30
CA ILE A 272 9.36 -16.70 -5.72
C ILE A 272 10.71 -17.42 -5.70
N ALA A 273 11.18 -17.81 -6.88
CA ALA A 273 12.47 -18.45 -7.05
C ALA A 273 13.58 -17.40 -7.19
N THR A 274 14.76 -17.73 -6.67
CA THR A 274 16.01 -17.01 -6.97
C THR A 274 16.98 -17.95 -7.68
N THR A 275 17.87 -17.40 -8.49
CA THR A 275 18.94 -18.13 -9.15
C THR A 275 20.12 -18.34 -8.20
N PHE A 276 21.05 -19.22 -8.58
CA PHE A 276 22.32 -19.35 -7.87
C PHE A 276 23.07 -18.02 -7.79
N TRP A 277 23.10 -17.25 -8.87
CA TRP A 277 23.85 -15.99 -8.95
C TRP A 277 23.23 -14.88 -8.10
N GLU A 278 21.91 -14.75 -8.07
CA GLU A 278 21.23 -13.75 -7.21
C GLU A 278 21.54 -13.98 -5.72
N ARG A 279 21.72 -15.25 -5.30
CA ARG A 279 22.07 -15.59 -3.92
C ARG A 279 23.55 -15.43 -3.59
N ASN A 280 24.44 -15.65 -4.57
CA ASN A 280 25.87 -15.83 -4.32
C ASN A 280 26.76 -14.72 -4.90
N LEU A 281 26.26 -13.87 -5.80
CA LEU A 281 27.03 -12.72 -6.26
C LEU A 281 27.31 -11.78 -5.07
N PRO A 282 28.57 -11.36 -4.88
CA PRO A 282 28.91 -10.48 -3.77
C PRO A 282 28.30 -9.10 -3.98
N SER A 283 27.99 -8.42 -2.87
CA SER A 283 27.73 -6.97 -2.91
C SER A 283 28.99 -6.22 -3.36
N VAL A 284 28.85 -4.94 -3.73
CA VAL A 284 30.01 -4.11 -4.12
C VAL A 284 31.13 -4.11 -3.05
N PRO A 285 30.84 -3.91 -1.74
CA PRO A 285 31.87 -4.08 -0.71
C PRO A 285 32.40 -5.51 -0.57
N GLY A 286 31.56 -6.52 -0.82
CA GLY A 286 31.97 -7.92 -0.85
C GLY A 286 32.98 -8.20 -1.97
N LEU A 287 32.74 -7.64 -3.17
CA LEU A 287 33.66 -7.74 -4.30
C LEU A 287 34.98 -7.03 -4.01
N LEU A 288 34.96 -5.84 -3.41
CA LEU A 288 36.17 -5.13 -3.00
C LEU A 288 37.00 -5.95 -2.00
N LYS A 289 36.36 -6.61 -1.03
CA LYS A 289 37.04 -7.54 -0.10
C LYS A 289 37.65 -8.74 -0.82
N LEU A 290 36.92 -9.35 -1.75
CA LEU A 290 37.42 -10.48 -2.54
C LEU A 290 38.59 -10.08 -3.44
N MET A 291 38.53 -8.90 -4.06
CA MET A 291 39.64 -8.36 -4.86
C MET A 291 40.86 -8.06 -3.99
N ALA A 292 40.68 -7.45 -2.81
CA ALA A 292 41.75 -7.22 -1.85
C ALA A 292 42.40 -8.53 -1.39
N PHE A 293 41.59 -9.54 -1.07
CA PHE A 293 42.06 -10.87 -0.70
C PHE A 293 42.81 -11.57 -1.84
N SER A 294 42.27 -11.55 -3.05
CA SER A 294 42.91 -12.11 -4.25
C SER A 294 44.26 -11.44 -4.54
N THR A 295 44.32 -10.10 -4.43
CA THR A 295 45.54 -9.31 -4.61
C THR A 295 46.58 -9.68 -3.54
N PHE A 296 46.15 -9.79 -2.28
CA PHE A 296 47.00 -10.25 -1.19
C PHE A 296 47.55 -11.66 -1.43
N CYS A 297 46.70 -12.63 -1.79
CA CYS A 297 47.13 -13.99 -2.13
C CYS A 297 48.12 -14.00 -3.30
N THR A 298 47.91 -13.17 -4.31
CA THR A 298 48.83 -13.03 -5.45
C THR A 298 50.19 -12.48 -5.02
N ALA A 299 50.20 -11.47 -4.14
CA ALA A 299 51.43 -10.92 -3.59
C ALA A 299 52.19 -11.94 -2.73
N VAL A 300 51.48 -12.72 -1.90
CA VAL A 300 52.06 -13.81 -1.10
C VAL A 300 52.65 -14.89 -2.00
N ALA A 301 51.96 -15.29 -3.07
CA ALA A 301 52.46 -16.27 -4.04
C ALA A 301 53.74 -15.78 -4.74
N ALA A 302 53.78 -14.50 -5.14
CA ALA A 302 54.96 -13.88 -5.74
C ALA A 302 56.16 -13.83 -4.78
N ALA A 303 55.92 -13.46 -3.52
CA ALA A 303 56.95 -13.45 -2.47
C ALA A 303 57.47 -14.88 -2.18
N GLY A 304 56.58 -15.87 -2.11
CA GLY A 304 56.94 -17.28 -1.96
C GLY A 304 57.81 -17.79 -3.10
N LEU A 305 57.48 -17.45 -4.35
CA LEU A 305 58.29 -17.79 -5.52
C LEU A 305 59.69 -17.15 -5.47
N PHE A 306 59.78 -15.89 -5.04
CA PHE A 306 61.07 -15.21 -4.84
C PHE A 306 61.91 -15.88 -3.74
N ALA A 307 61.31 -16.17 -2.59
CA ALA A 307 61.96 -16.85 -1.48
C ALA A 307 62.45 -18.25 -1.88
N TYR A 308 61.66 -19.01 -2.64
CA TYR A 308 62.05 -20.30 -3.21
C TYR A 308 63.28 -20.16 -4.14
N LYS A 309 63.25 -19.20 -5.08
CA LYS A 309 64.39 -18.95 -5.99
C LYS A 309 65.67 -18.53 -5.26
N LYS A 310 65.55 -17.88 -4.10
CA LYS A 310 66.69 -17.44 -3.28
C LYS A 310 67.14 -18.48 -2.25
N GLY A 311 66.56 -19.68 -2.23
CA GLY A 311 66.92 -20.74 -1.29
C GLY A 311 66.50 -20.46 0.16
N LEU A 312 65.59 -19.50 0.36
CA LEU A 312 65.08 -19.10 1.68
C LEU A 312 63.91 -19.99 2.15
N LEU A 313 63.37 -20.82 1.25
CA LEU A 313 62.43 -21.89 1.58
C LEU A 313 63.17 -23.22 1.48
N VAL A 314 63.25 -23.95 2.60
CA VAL A 314 63.94 -25.24 2.69
C VAL A 314 63.22 -26.25 1.79
N ARG A 315 63.98 -26.96 0.95
CA ARG A 315 63.50 -28.16 0.26
C ARG A 315 63.39 -29.29 1.28
N ASN A 316 62.17 -29.56 1.74
CA ASN A 316 61.84 -30.88 2.28
C ASN A 316 61.44 -31.80 1.13
#